data_AF-A0A5E5BR56-F1
#
_entry.id   AF-A0A5E5BR56-F1
#
_cell.length_a   1.000
_cell.length_b   1.000
_cell.length_c   1.000
_cell.angle_alpha   90.00
_cell.angle_beta   90.00
_cell.angle_gamma   90.00
#
_symmetry.space_group_name_H-M   'P 1'
#
loop_
_entity.id
_entity.type
_entity.pdbx_description
1 polymer ?
#
loop_
_entity_poly.entity_id
_entity_poly.type
_entity_poly.pdbx_seq_one_letter_code
_entity_poly.pdbx_strand_id
1 'polypeptide(L)'
;MNDTNALRRQVVLADLLLDRQRLLRALSLELRTPSPPGSHSALVVLHVGRGQRKASSQIAISDADLLATIAFRIGSRIRRRDLIGRVSDQQIGILLRDLGSREAASQITRRFIRAGESPVPCGNGLLYPILSAGVTHLPQVPVWPATLLEHTSEVADQAIRESASRFLVTEAPSAPTEGINPPDEAGNEHYWRSAIGRALSGSEFRLHYQPQIDMRTHRLTGLEALIRWQRDDELIMPGEFIPAAERCDVIGPIGDWTLHEACRQLDKWHTDGEEYPRVAVNLSAQQMRVQTLETVRYALKHHRVPPDKLEIEITESSLISHLDEAATLMNELVAMGVRLSLDDFGTGYSSFVRLKRWPFGTVKIDYQFVAGVLLGGYDTELIRAIIAIARKLEIETVAEGVETSAQRDALASLGCHAWQGYHCTRPLPPGHIETFIRNWHGRL
;
A
#
# COMPACT_ATOMS: atom_id res chain seq x y z
N MET A 1 14.34 -22.07 -37.54
CA MET A 1 13.24 -21.09 -37.55
C MET A 1 12.23 -21.32 -36.40
N ASN A 2 12.65 -21.85 -35.24
CA ASN A 2 11.72 -22.30 -34.17
C ASN A 2 11.94 -21.70 -32.76
N ASP A 3 13.05 -21.01 -32.47
CA ASP A 3 13.25 -20.46 -31.11
C ASP A 3 12.64 -19.05 -30.90
N THR A 4 12.54 -18.26 -31.97
CA THR A 4 12.02 -16.88 -31.89
C THR A 4 10.51 -16.81 -31.64
N ASN A 5 9.77 -17.88 -31.99
CA ASN A 5 8.33 -17.99 -31.74
C ASN A 5 8.01 -18.51 -30.33
N ALA A 6 8.92 -19.26 -29.69
CA ALA A 6 8.78 -19.69 -28.31
C ALA A 6 9.01 -18.51 -27.34
N LEU A 7 10.07 -17.72 -27.58
CA LEU A 7 10.34 -16.48 -26.83
C LEU A 7 9.27 -15.42 -27.05
N ARG A 8 8.74 -15.24 -28.27
CA ARG A 8 7.61 -14.32 -28.50
C ARG A 8 6.31 -14.78 -27.84
N ARG A 9 6.10 -16.10 -27.68
CA ARG A 9 4.97 -16.62 -26.88
C ARG A 9 5.20 -16.41 -25.38
N GLN A 10 6.42 -16.57 -24.87
CA GLN A 10 6.79 -16.27 -23.47
C GLN A 10 6.65 -14.78 -23.11
N VAL A 11 6.99 -13.88 -24.03
CA VAL A 11 6.83 -12.42 -23.81
C VAL A 11 5.36 -12.00 -23.80
N VAL A 12 4.49 -12.66 -24.58
CA VAL A 12 3.03 -12.45 -24.53
C VAL A 12 2.37 -13.15 -23.32
N LEU A 13 3.05 -14.12 -22.69
CA LEU A 13 2.55 -14.87 -21.53
C LEU A 13 2.70 -14.11 -20.19
N ALA A 14 3.64 -13.17 -20.11
CA ALA A 14 3.82 -12.30 -18.94
C ALA A 14 2.67 -11.29 -18.77
N ASP A 15 1.97 -10.93 -19.85
CA ASP A 15 0.88 -9.93 -19.84
C ASP A 15 -0.47 -10.48 -19.37
N LEU A 16 -0.63 -11.80 -19.21
CA LEU A 16 -1.88 -12.44 -18.77
C LEU A 16 -1.99 -12.61 -17.25
N LEU A 17 -0.85 -12.61 -16.55
CA LEU A 17 -0.83 -12.68 -15.10
C LEU A 17 -0.77 -11.26 -14.56
N LEU A 18 -1.71 -10.92 -13.68
CA LEU A 18 -1.53 -9.77 -12.81
C LEU A 18 -0.21 -9.94 -12.03
N ASP A 19 0.60 -8.89 -11.93
CA ASP A 19 1.68 -8.90 -10.95
C ASP A 19 1.12 -8.99 -9.52
N ARG A 20 1.98 -9.32 -8.54
CA ARG A 20 1.58 -9.49 -7.14
C ARG A 20 0.81 -8.27 -6.61
N GLN A 21 1.22 -7.06 -6.98
CA GLN A 21 0.59 -5.82 -6.50
C GLN A 21 -0.80 -5.64 -7.12
N ARG A 22 -0.97 -5.90 -8.42
CA ARG A 22 -2.28 -5.87 -9.10
C ARG A 22 -3.23 -6.94 -8.58
N LEU A 23 -2.72 -8.13 -8.24
CA LEU A 23 -3.50 -9.18 -7.58
C LEU A 23 -3.97 -8.73 -6.18
N LEU A 24 -3.09 -8.11 -5.39
CA LEU A 24 -3.44 -7.56 -4.07
C LEU A 24 -4.48 -6.42 -4.16
N ARG A 25 -4.37 -5.54 -5.16
CA ARG A 25 -5.37 -4.49 -5.42
C ARG A 25 -6.73 -5.09 -5.78
N ALA A 26 -6.76 -6.07 -6.67
CA ALA A 26 -8.00 -6.74 -7.05
C ALA A 26 -8.65 -7.45 -5.86
N LEU A 27 -7.85 -8.08 -5.01
CA LEU A 27 -8.29 -8.72 -3.78
C LEU A 27 -8.83 -7.68 -2.77
N SER A 28 -8.20 -6.51 -2.66
CA SER A 28 -8.70 -5.40 -1.83
C SER A 28 -10.07 -4.91 -2.29
N LEU A 29 -10.26 -4.76 -3.61
CA LEU A 29 -11.54 -4.33 -4.16
C LEU A 29 -12.64 -5.36 -3.88
N GLU A 30 -12.34 -6.65 -4.09
CA GLU A 30 -13.29 -7.72 -3.81
C GLU A 30 -13.70 -7.77 -2.33
N LEU A 31 -12.74 -7.66 -1.42
CA LEU A 31 -12.97 -7.66 0.03
C LEU A 31 -13.76 -6.44 0.53
N ARG A 32 -13.78 -5.34 -0.24
CA ARG A 32 -14.57 -4.12 0.06
C ARG A 32 -15.96 -4.16 -0.56
N THR A 33 -16.20 -5.04 -1.51
CA THR A 33 -17.48 -5.11 -2.23
C THR A 33 -18.42 -6.06 -1.51
N PRO A 34 -19.61 -5.60 -1.05
CA PRO A 34 -20.57 -6.50 -0.41
C PRO A 34 -20.98 -7.59 -1.39
N SER A 35 -20.76 -8.86 -1.01
CA SER A 35 -21.19 -9.99 -1.84
C SER A 35 -22.72 -10.12 -1.81
N PRO A 36 -23.38 -10.44 -2.94
CA PRO A 36 -24.79 -10.76 -2.93
C PRO A 36 -25.13 -11.87 -1.92
N PRO A 37 -26.31 -11.88 -1.30
CA PRO A 37 -26.71 -12.95 -0.38
C PRO A 37 -26.60 -14.33 -1.05
N GLY A 38 -25.82 -15.23 -0.45
CA GLY A 38 -25.57 -16.57 -0.99
C GLY A 38 -24.47 -16.68 -2.06
N SER A 39 -23.78 -15.58 -2.37
CA SER A 39 -22.58 -15.58 -3.21
C SER A 39 -21.33 -15.82 -2.36
N HIS A 40 -20.40 -16.64 -2.87
CA HIS A 40 -19.14 -16.95 -2.21
C HIS A 40 -17.96 -16.56 -3.10
N SER A 41 -16.86 -16.11 -2.50
CA SER A 41 -15.59 -15.89 -3.19
C SER A 41 -14.48 -16.68 -2.50
N ALA A 42 -13.44 -17.06 -3.24
CA ALA A 42 -12.30 -17.79 -2.69
C ALA A 42 -11.00 -17.37 -3.36
N LEU A 43 -9.93 -17.30 -2.59
CA LEU A 43 -8.56 -17.16 -3.08
C LEU A 43 -7.93 -18.55 -3.18
N VAL A 44 -7.30 -18.83 -4.31
CA VAL A 44 -6.56 -20.08 -4.53
C VAL A 44 -5.11 -19.72 -4.84
N VAL A 45 -4.17 -20.28 -4.08
CA VAL A 45 -2.74 -20.22 -4.42
C VAL A 45 -2.29 -21.59 -4.88
N LEU A 46 -1.75 -21.67 -6.09
CA LEU A 46 -1.18 -22.87 -6.69
C LEU A 46 0.34 -22.79 -6.64
N HIS A 47 0.96 -23.76 -5.98
CA HIS A 47 2.40 -23.95 -5.99
C HIS A 47 2.80 -24.95 -7.08
N VAL A 48 3.74 -24.57 -7.95
CA VAL A 48 4.20 -25.36 -9.09
C VAL A 48 5.56 -25.98 -8.79
N GLY A 49 5.56 -27.29 -8.56
CA GLY A 49 6.77 -28.08 -8.35
C GLY A 49 7.13 -28.96 -9.55
N ARG A 50 8.31 -29.58 -9.48
CA ARG A 50 8.81 -30.56 -10.46
C ARG A 50 8.72 -31.96 -9.85
N GLY A 51 8.09 -32.90 -10.55
CA GLY A 51 8.06 -34.29 -10.11
C GLY A 51 9.41 -34.99 -10.23
N GLN A 52 9.81 -35.71 -9.18
CA GLN A 52 10.97 -36.61 -9.16
C GLN A 52 10.63 -37.92 -9.91
N ARG A 53 10.43 -37.85 -11.22
CA ARG A 53 10.51 -39.05 -12.07
C ARG A 53 11.76 -38.90 -12.91
N LYS A 54 12.77 -39.74 -12.62
CA LYS A 54 14.08 -39.82 -13.29
C LYS A 54 14.00 -39.37 -14.76
N ALA A 55 14.29 -38.09 -15.00
CA ALA A 55 14.64 -37.59 -16.32
C ALA A 55 16.13 -37.33 -16.24
N SER A 56 16.88 -38.24 -16.85
CA SER A 56 18.30 -38.06 -17.14
C SER A 56 18.50 -36.78 -17.95
N SER A 57 19.59 -36.06 -17.62
CA SER A 57 20.12 -34.86 -18.29
C SER A 57 19.37 -33.53 -18.08
N GLN A 58 20.17 -32.47 -18.00
CA GLN A 58 19.84 -31.05 -17.74
C GLN A 58 18.40 -30.64 -18.09
N ILE A 59 17.62 -30.25 -17.08
CA ILE A 59 16.30 -29.66 -17.26
C ILE A 59 16.50 -28.25 -17.87
N ALA A 60 16.14 -28.09 -19.14
CA ALA A 60 16.37 -26.86 -19.91
C ALA A 60 15.30 -25.76 -19.71
N ILE A 61 14.29 -26.01 -18.87
CA ILE A 61 13.22 -25.04 -18.57
C ILE A 61 13.48 -24.36 -17.23
N SER A 62 13.38 -23.02 -17.19
CA SER A 62 13.44 -22.25 -15.94
C SER A 62 12.14 -22.44 -15.13
N ASP A 63 12.18 -22.17 -13.82
CA ASP A 63 10.96 -22.21 -13.00
C ASP A 63 9.94 -21.16 -13.44
N ALA A 64 10.41 -19.99 -13.89
CA ALA A 64 9.55 -18.94 -14.44
C ALA A 64 8.82 -19.40 -15.71
N ASP A 65 9.50 -20.13 -16.61
CA ASP A 65 8.91 -20.65 -17.85
C ASP A 65 7.91 -21.79 -17.58
N LEU A 66 8.23 -22.63 -16.60
CA LEU A 66 7.30 -23.66 -16.13
C LEU A 66 6.06 -23.00 -15.53
N LEU A 67 6.22 -22.02 -14.65
CA LEU A 67 5.13 -21.25 -14.05
C LEU A 67 4.24 -20.61 -15.13
N ALA A 68 4.84 -19.96 -16.13
CA ALA A 68 4.12 -19.34 -17.25
C ALA A 68 3.34 -20.37 -18.09
N THR A 69 3.93 -21.53 -18.34
CA THR A 69 3.27 -22.63 -19.07
C THR A 69 2.03 -23.14 -18.31
N ILE A 70 2.15 -23.27 -16.99
CA ILE A 70 1.07 -23.73 -16.13
C ILE A 70 -0.02 -22.66 -16.00
N ALA A 71 0.38 -21.41 -15.81
CA ALA A 71 -0.52 -20.24 -15.82
C ALA A 71 -1.36 -20.18 -17.09
N PHE A 72 -0.77 -20.42 -18.27
CA PHE A 72 -1.51 -20.45 -19.53
C PHE A 72 -2.61 -21.53 -19.57
N ARG A 73 -2.26 -22.75 -19.15
CA ARG A 73 -3.21 -23.88 -19.12
C ARG A 73 -4.36 -23.61 -18.16
N ILE A 74 -4.08 -22.95 -17.05
CA ILE A 74 -5.10 -22.61 -16.06
C ILE A 74 -5.94 -21.42 -16.56
N GLY A 75 -5.29 -20.38 -17.10
CA GLY A 75 -5.92 -19.16 -17.61
C GLY A 75 -6.99 -19.43 -18.66
N SER A 76 -6.83 -20.44 -19.53
CA SER A 76 -7.85 -20.83 -20.51
C SER A 76 -9.13 -21.44 -19.89
N ARG A 77 -9.13 -21.70 -18.57
CA ARG A 77 -10.22 -22.32 -17.80
C ARG A 77 -10.80 -21.39 -16.74
N ILE A 78 -10.26 -20.19 -16.63
CA ILE A 78 -10.70 -19.14 -15.70
C ILE A 78 -11.86 -18.38 -16.36
N ARG A 79 -12.89 -18.05 -15.57
CA ARG A 79 -14.05 -17.28 -16.09
C ARG A 79 -13.61 -15.84 -16.31
N ARG A 80 -14.30 -15.10 -17.19
CA ARG A 80 -14.03 -13.67 -17.42
C ARG A 80 -14.10 -12.82 -16.15
N ARG A 81 -14.86 -13.28 -15.15
CA ARG A 81 -14.97 -12.65 -13.84
C ARG A 81 -13.95 -13.14 -12.83
N ASP A 82 -13.19 -14.20 -13.06
CA ASP A 82 -12.14 -14.62 -12.12
C ASP A 82 -10.84 -13.88 -12.47
N LEU A 83 -9.91 -13.77 -11.54
CA LEU A 83 -8.61 -13.12 -11.78
C LEU A 83 -7.47 -14.08 -11.50
N ILE A 84 -6.37 -13.92 -12.23
CA ILE A 84 -5.16 -14.72 -12.08
C ILE A 84 -3.95 -13.80 -12.03
N GLY A 85 -3.03 -14.07 -11.10
CA GLY A 85 -1.82 -13.29 -10.92
C GLY A 85 -0.65 -14.12 -10.42
N ARG A 86 0.55 -13.56 -10.54
CA ARG A 86 1.79 -14.13 -10.03
C ARG A 86 1.96 -13.72 -8.56
N VAL A 87 2.24 -14.70 -7.70
CA VAL A 87 2.49 -14.49 -6.27
C VAL A 87 3.97 -14.50 -5.96
N SER A 88 4.70 -15.42 -6.59
CA SER A 88 6.16 -15.58 -6.51
C SER A 88 6.67 -16.30 -7.78
N ASP A 89 7.92 -16.77 -7.79
CA ASP A 89 8.52 -17.50 -8.92
C ASP A 89 8.00 -18.91 -9.09
N GLN A 90 7.30 -19.44 -8.07
CA GLN A 90 6.74 -20.79 -8.08
C GLN A 90 5.25 -20.82 -7.72
N GLN A 91 4.62 -19.66 -7.52
CA GLN A 91 3.22 -19.56 -7.09
C GLN A 91 2.35 -18.67 -7.98
N ILE A 92 1.14 -19.16 -8.25
CA ILE A 92 0.08 -18.47 -8.98
C ILE A 92 -1.11 -18.26 -8.04
N GLY A 93 -1.62 -17.05 -7.97
CA GLY A 93 -2.83 -16.70 -7.21
C GLY A 93 -4.03 -16.57 -8.14
N ILE A 94 -5.17 -17.10 -7.74
CA ILE A 94 -6.42 -17.05 -8.50
C ILE A 94 -7.55 -16.60 -7.57
N LEU A 95 -8.19 -15.49 -7.90
CA LEU A 95 -9.38 -15.01 -7.20
C LEU A 95 -10.63 -15.51 -7.93
N LEU A 96 -11.36 -16.41 -7.27
CA LEU A 96 -12.63 -16.96 -7.74
C LEU A 96 -13.79 -16.16 -7.18
N ARG A 97 -14.67 -15.66 -8.05
CA ARG A 97 -15.78 -14.76 -7.69
C ARG A 97 -17.13 -15.34 -8.06
N ASP A 98 -18.17 -14.91 -7.35
CA ASP A 98 -19.56 -15.31 -7.57
C ASP A 98 -19.78 -16.82 -7.62
N LEU A 99 -19.19 -17.54 -6.66
CA LEU A 99 -19.40 -18.97 -6.50
C LEU A 99 -20.76 -19.22 -5.86
N GLY A 100 -21.54 -20.13 -6.47
CA GLY A 100 -22.85 -20.52 -5.93
C GLY A 100 -22.78 -21.41 -4.68
N SER A 101 -21.59 -21.89 -4.29
CA SER A 101 -21.36 -22.60 -3.04
C SER A 101 -19.87 -22.60 -2.68
N ARG A 102 -19.55 -22.89 -1.42
CA ARG A 102 -18.15 -23.05 -0.96
C ARG A 102 -17.45 -24.22 -1.65
N GLU A 103 -18.17 -25.33 -1.85
CA GLU A 103 -17.65 -26.54 -2.51
C GLU A 103 -17.24 -26.29 -3.97
N ALA A 104 -17.82 -25.28 -4.61
CA ALA A 104 -17.46 -24.90 -5.97
C ALA A 104 -15.97 -24.50 -6.09
N ALA A 105 -15.40 -23.84 -5.08
CA ALA A 105 -13.98 -23.47 -5.05
C ALA A 105 -13.11 -24.73 -5.12
N SER A 106 -13.38 -25.72 -4.26
CA SER A 106 -12.67 -27.01 -4.21
C SER A 106 -12.81 -27.82 -5.51
N GLN A 107 -13.95 -27.73 -6.18
CA GLN A 107 -14.14 -28.37 -7.49
C GLN A 107 -13.34 -27.67 -8.59
N ILE A 108 -13.33 -26.34 -8.60
CA ILE A 108 -12.54 -25.53 -9.53
C ILE A 108 -11.04 -25.81 -9.36
N THR A 109 -10.54 -25.78 -8.12
CA THR A 109 -9.13 -26.05 -7.78
C THR A 109 -8.69 -27.44 -8.25
N ARG A 110 -9.51 -28.48 -8.06
CA ARG A 110 -9.22 -29.83 -8.58
C ARG A 110 -9.06 -29.85 -10.11
N ARG A 111 -9.83 -29.04 -10.84
CA ARG A 111 -9.70 -28.92 -12.30
C ARG A 111 -8.42 -28.19 -12.68
N PHE A 112 -8.02 -27.15 -11.93
CA PHE A 112 -6.76 -26.45 -12.16
C PHE A 112 -5.55 -27.36 -11.95
N ILE A 113 -5.52 -28.14 -10.87
CA ILE A 113 -4.46 -29.12 -10.61
C ILE A 113 -4.38 -30.13 -11.77
N ARG A 114 -5.49 -30.78 -12.13
CA ARG A 114 -5.51 -31.75 -13.26
C ARG A 114 -5.05 -31.15 -14.59
N ALA A 115 -5.42 -29.89 -14.86
CA ALA A 115 -5.01 -29.20 -16.08
C ALA A 115 -3.52 -28.81 -16.05
N GLY A 116 -3.02 -28.36 -14.90
CA GLY A 116 -1.63 -27.96 -14.71
C GLY A 116 -0.68 -29.15 -14.80
N GLU A 117 -1.01 -30.27 -14.15
CA GLU A 117 -0.17 -31.48 -14.04
C GLU A 117 0.01 -32.27 -15.36
N SER A 118 -0.52 -31.77 -16.48
CA SER A 118 -0.24 -32.37 -17.79
C SER A 118 1.25 -32.31 -18.12
N PRO A 119 1.86 -33.31 -18.79
CA PRO A 119 3.28 -33.28 -19.11
C PRO A 119 3.65 -32.06 -19.97
N VAL A 120 4.81 -31.46 -19.70
CA VAL A 120 5.36 -30.31 -20.43
C VAL A 120 6.55 -30.81 -21.27
N PRO A 121 6.52 -30.67 -22.60
CA PRO A 121 7.69 -30.95 -23.44
C PRO A 121 8.87 -30.07 -23.02
N CYS A 122 10.02 -30.67 -22.74
CA CYS A 122 11.23 -29.97 -22.34
C CYS A 122 12.46 -30.68 -22.94
N GLY A 123 13.13 -30.02 -23.90
CA GLY A 123 14.20 -30.64 -24.69
C GLY A 123 13.71 -31.91 -25.39
N ASN A 124 14.39 -33.04 -25.16
CA ASN A 124 14.06 -34.35 -25.72
C ASN A 124 13.16 -35.20 -24.80
N GLY A 125 12.62 -34.62 -23.72
CA GLY A 125 11.85 -35.34 -22.71
C GLY A 125 10.54 -34.67 -22.33
N LEU A 126 9.87 -35.27 -21.35
CA LEU A 126 8.67 -34.74 -20.72
C LEU A 126 8.96 -34.39 -19.26
N LEU A 127 8.67 -33.16 -18.87
CA LEU A 127 8.63 -32.73 -17.48
C LEU A 127 7.22 -32.92 -16.94
N TYR A 128 7.09 -33.55 -15.77
CA TYR A 128 5.82 -33.78 -15.10
C TYR A 128 5.68 -32.78 -13.95
N PRO A 129 4.94 -31.67 -14.13
CA PRO A 129 4.70 -30.73 -13.05
C PRO A 129 3.82 -31.38 -11.98
N ILE A 130 4.08 -31.02 -10.73
CA ILE A 130 3.23 -31.37 -9.59
C ILE A 130 2.66 -30.08 -9.04
N LEU A 131 1.35 -30.03 -8.86
CA LEU A 131 0.68 -28.86 -8.31
C LEU A 131 0.14 -29.21 -6.93
N SER A 132 0.43 -28.33 -5.98
CA SER A 132 -0.27 -28.26 -4.70
C SER A 132 -1.04 -26.96 -4.61
N ALA A 133 -2.16 -26.94 -3.88
CA ALA A 133 -2.96 -25.73 -3.74
C ALA A 133 -3.39 -25.44 -2.30
N GLY A 134 -3.41 -24.17 -1.95
CA GLY A 134 -4.16 -23.64 -0.82
C GLY A 134 -5.43 -22.98 -1.34
N VAL A 135 -6.55 -23.28 -0.71
CA VAL A 135 -7.85 -22.66 -1.01
C VAL A 135 -8.35 -21.99 0.25
N THR A 136 -8.57 -20.69 0.17
CA THR A 136 -9.00 -19.89 1.30
C THR A 136 -10.29 -19.16 0.94
N HIS A 137 -11.37 -19.46 1.64
CA HIS A 137 -12.64 -18.77 1.44
C HIS A 137 -12.56 -17.32 1.92
N LEU A 138 -13.02 -16.38 1.09
CA LEU A 138 -13.01 -14.96 1.47
C LEU A 138 -14.00 -14.74 2.63
N PRO A 139 -13.60 -13.98 3.67
CA PRO A 139 -14.46 -13.73 4.80
C PRO A 139 -15.51 -12.65 4.46
N GLN A 140 -16.61 -12.67 5.19
CA GLN A 140 -17.61 -11.58 5.20
C GLN A 140 -17.16 -10.39 6.06
N VAL A 141 -16.08 -10.57 6.83
CA VAL A 141 -15.48 -9.56 7.70
C VAL A 141 -14.19 -9.00 7.06
N PRO A 142 -13.78 -7.77 7.38
CA PRO A 142 -12.59 -7.18 6.76
C PRO A 142 -11.30 -7.95 7.11
N VAL A 143 -10.55 -8.36 6.08
CA VAL A 143 -9.20 -8.96 6.19
C VAL A 143 -8.23 -8.23 5.28
N TRP A 144 -6.97 -8.13 5.68
CA TRP A 144 -5.94 -7.53 4.82
C TRP A 144 -5.62 -8.44 3.62
N PRO A 145 -5.60 -7.90 2.38
CA PRO A 145 -5.30 -8.70 1.19
C PRO A 145 -3.96 -9.42 1.24
N ALA A 146 -2.92 -8.78 1.81
CA ALA A 146 -1.58 -9.36 1.94
C ALA A 146 -1.60 -10.57 2.88
N THR A 147 -2.20 -10.43 4.07
CA THR A 147 -2.37 -11.51 5.04
C THR A 147 -3.17 -12.67 4.46
N LEU A 148 -4.24 -12.40 3.73
CA LEU A 148 -5.04 -13.43 3.07
C LEU A 148 -4.22 -14.18 2.01
N LEU A 149 -3.42 -13.47 1.21
CA LEU A 149 -2.55 -14.06 0.19
C LEU A 149 -1.42 -14.91 0.79
N GLU A 150 -0.79 -14.41 1.85
CA GLU A 150 0.27 -15.12 2.59
C GLU A 150 -0.27 -16.37 3.27
N HIS A 151 -1.39 -16.28 3.97
CA HIS A 151 -2.04 -17.45 4.56
C HIS A 151 -2.42 -18.49 3.52
N THR A 152 -3.02 -18.08 2.39
CA THR A 152 -3.38 -19.01 1.32
C THR A 152 -2.13 -19.69 0.72
N SER A 153 -1.01 -18.96 0.67
CA SER A 153 0.30 -19.50 0.27
C SER A 153 0.82 -20.53 1.28
N GLU A 154 0.77 -20.25 2.58
CA GLU A 154 1.18 -21.20 3.63
C GLU A 154 0.36 -22.50 3.60
N VAL A 155 -0.94 -22.38 3.31
CA VAL A 155 -1.84 -23.54 3.16
C VAL A 155 -1.45 -24.36 1.93
N ALA A 156 -1.03 -23.71 0.84
CA ALA A 156 -0.48 -24.40 -0.33
C ALA A 156 0.82 -25.15 0.02
N ASP A 157 1.70 -24.52 0.80
CA ASP A 157 2.96 -25.14 1.25
C ASP A 157 2.72 -26.29 2.23
N GLN A 158 1.70 -26.19 3.09
CA GLN A 158 1.26 -27.28 3.95
C GLN A 158 0.74 -28.47 3.13
N ALA A 159 -0.03 -28.21 2.07
CA ALA A 159 -0.51 -29.27 1.17
C ALA A 159 0.65 -30.02 0.47
N ILE A 160 1.78 -29.35 0.20
CA ILE A 160 3.01 -30.02 -0.29
C ILE A 160 3.54 -31.00 0.76
N ARG A 161 3.64 -30.57 2.03
CA ARG A 161 4.18 -31.40 3.12
C ARG A 161 3.31 -32.61 3.42
N GLU A 162 1.98 -32.44 3.40
CA GLU A 162 1.05 -33.49 3.79
C GLU A 162 0.91 -34.63 2.77
N SER A 163 1.41 -34.47 1.53
CA SER A 163 1.58 -35.47 0.46
C SER A 163 0.33 -36.26 -0.02
N ALA A 164 -0.65 -36.50 0.84
CA ALA A 164 -1.91 -37.20 0.58
C ALA A 164 -2.98 -36.27 -0.01
N SER A 165 -2.98 -34.99 0.40
CA SER A 165 -3.92 -33.98 -0.05
C SER A 165 -3.22 -33.02 -1.03
N ARG A 166 -3.48 -33.16 -2.33
CA ARG A 166 -2.96 -32.23 -3.37
C ARG A 166 -3.45 -30.79 -3.20
N PHE A 167 -4.44 -30.56 -2.35
CA PHE A 167 -4.81 -29.22 -1.92
C PHE A 167 -5.41 -29.28 -0.52
N LEU A 168 -5.31 -28.17 0.19
CA LEU A 168 -5.99 -27.94 1.46
C LEU A 168 -6.96 -26.78 1.31
N VAL A 169 -8.06 -26.85 2.07
CA VAL A 169 -9.09 -25.82 2.11
C VAL A 169 -9.16 -25.30 3.52
N THR A 170 -9.18 -23.99 3.66
CA THR A 170 -9.30 -23.29 4.92
C THR A 170 -10.28 -22.12 4.76
N GLU A 171 -10.79 -21.64 5.88
CA GLU A 171 -11.37 -20.30 5.91
C GLU A 171 -10.23 -19.29 5.86
N ALA A 172 -10.53 -18.05 5.45
CA ALA A 172 -9.63 -16.93 5.69
C ALA A 172 -9.13 -16.99 7.13
N PRO A 173 -7.84 -16.65 7.36
CA PRO A 173 -7.36 -16.59 8.72
C PRO A 173 -8.28 -15.59 9.42
N SER A 174 -9.04 -16.07 10.40
CA SER A 174 -9.37 -15.23 11.55
C SER A 174 -8.01 -14.69 11.98
N ALA A 175 -7.80 -13.37 11.88
CA ALA A 175 -6.50 -12.73 11.98
C ALA A 175 -5.60 -13.47 13.00
N PRO A 176 -4.35 -13.85 12.66
CA PRO A 176 -3.48 -14.57 13.57
C PRO A 176 -3.36 -13.78 14.87
N THR A 177 -4.01 -14.32 15.89
CA THR A 177 -4.01 -13.82 17.25
C THR A 177 -2.85 -14.43 18.04
N GLU A 178 -1.64 -14.34 17.48
CA GLU A 178 -0.37 -14.43 18.24
C GLU A 178 0.35 -13.09 18.13
N GLY A 179 -0.38 -12.07 18.55
CA GLY A 179 -0.08 -10.66 18.47
C GLY A 179 -1.31 -9.93 18.98
N ILE A 180 -1.68 -10.27 20.22
CA ILE A 180 -2.88 -9.89 20.95
C ILE A 180 -4.18 -10.54 20.51
N ASN A 181 -4.77 -11.37 21.38
CA ASN A 181 -6.17 -11.83 21.31
C ASN A 181 -7.15 -10.76 21.83
N PRO A 182 -8.07 -10.19 21.01
CA PRO A 182 -9.35 -9.69 21.49
C PRO A 182 -10.43 -10.78 21.36
N PRO A 183 -11.32 -10.93 22.35
CA PRO A 183 -12.57 -11.68 22.16
C PRO A 183 -13.53 -10.89 21.26
N ASP A 184 -14.37 -11.56 20.47
CA ASP A 184 -15.54 -11.08 19.68
C ASP A 184 -15.57 -9.65 19.06
N GLU A 185 -16.58 -9.31 18.25
CA GLU A 185 -16.67 -7.99 17.59
C GLU A 185 -16.70 -6.82 18.59
N ALA A 186 -17.21 -7.03 19.81
CA ALA A 186 -17.23 -6.04 20.88
C ALA A 186 -15.88 -5.95 21.62
N GLY A 187 -15.19 -7.08 21.83
CA GLY A 187 -13.89 -7.08 22.47
C GLY A 187 -12.74 -6.64 21.55
N ASN A 188 -12.89 -6.68 20.22
CA ASN A 188 -11.93 -6.08 19.28
C ASN A 188 -11.88 -4.54 19.42
N GLU A 189 -13.04 -3.88 19.53
CA GLU A 189 -13.08 -2.43 19.75
C GLU A 189 -12.51 -2.07 21.13
N HIS A 190 -12.95 -2.75 22.19
CA HIS A 190 -12.44 -2.52 23.54
C HIS A 190 -10.93 -2.76 23.64
N TYR A 191 -10.43 -3.77 22.94
CA TYR A 191 -9.01 -4.07 22.85
C TYR A 191 -8.23 -2.94 22.18
N TRP A 192 -8.61 -2.49 20.99
CA TRP A 192 -7.90 -1.42 20.29
C TRP A 192 -7.96 -0.11 21.06
N ARG A 193 -9.12 0.25 21.64
CA ARG A 193 -9.25 1.41 22.52
C ARG A 193 -8.29 1.31 23.71
N SER A 194 -8.20 0.15 24.34
CA SER A 194 -7.31 -0.08 25.48
C SER A 194 -5.83 -0.09 25.08
N ALA A 195 -5.49 -0.71 23.94
CA ALA A 195 -4.12 -0.80 23.44
C ALA A 195 -3.59 0.56 22.99
N ILE A 196 -4.40 1.31 22.24
CA ILE A 196 -4.09 2.69 21.83
C ILE A 196 -4.01 3.60 23.06
N GLY A 197 -4.93 3.47 24.01
CA GLY A 197 -4.88 4.22 25.28
C GLY A 197 -3.59 3.95 26.07
N ARG A 198 -3.15 2.68 26.13
CA ARG A 198 -1.85 2.33 26.71
C ARG A 198 -0.69 2.89 25.91
N ALA A 199 -0.71 2.78 24.58
CA ALA A 199 0.36 3.26 23.72
C ALA A 199 0.57 4.80 23.83
N LEU A 200 -0.53 5.55 23.90
CA LEU A 200 -0.53 7.00 24.13
C LEU A 200 0.09 7.36 25.49
N SER A 201 -0.21 6.59 26.54
CA SER A 201 0.28 6.85 27.90
C SER A 201 1.68 6.30 28.16
N GLY A 202 2.04 5.21 27.49
CA GLY A 202 3.25 4.40 27.71
C GLY A 202 4.44 4.81 26.85
N SER A 203 4.35 5.89 26.09
CA SER A 203 5.39 6.29 25.14
C SER A 203 5.73 5.17 24.15
N GLU A 204 4.74 4.52 23.56
CA GLU A 204 4.96 3.47 22.55
C GLU A 204 4.93 4.04 21.12
N PHE A 205 4.20 5.15 20.91
CA PHE A 205 4.22 5.83 19.61
C PHE A 205 5.53 6.60 19.41
N ARG A 206 5.97 6.63 18.15
CA ARG A 206 7.16 7.34 17.67
C ARG A 206 6.86 7.99 16.34
N LEU A 207 7.53 9.09 16.01
CA LEU A 207 7.52 9.66 14.67
C LEU A 207 8.82 9.31 13.94
N HIS A 208 8.68 8.82 12.71
CA HIS A 208 9.75 8.77 11.73
C HIS A 208 9.54 9.88 10.70
N TYR A 209 10.60 10.36 10.09
CA TYR A 209 10.58 11.51 9.20
C TYR A 209 11.12 11.12 7.83
N GLN A 210 10.38 11.46 6.77
CA GLN A 210 10.82 11.24 5.40
C GLN A 210 11.14 12.58 4.72
N PRO A 211 12.35 12.74 4.13
CA PRO A 211 12.72 13.95 3.39
C PRO A 211 11.89 14.22 2.13
N GLN A 212 11.51 15.49 1.96
CA GLN A 212 10.98 16.05 0.72
C GLN A 212 12.05 16.96 0.08
N ILE A 213 12.42 16.66 -1.16
CA ILE A 213 13.52 17.31 -1.87
C ILE A 213 12.99 18.10 -3.07
N ASP A 214 13.40 19.37 -3.18
CA ASP A 214 13.12 20.20 -4.35
C ASP A 214 13.81 19.62 -5.60
N MET A 215 13.05 19.44 -6.68
CA MET A 215 13.52 18.82 -7.92
C MET A 215 14.64 19.61 -8.59
N ARG A 216 14.64 20.95 -8.46
CA ARG A 216 15.53 21.84 -9.22
C ARG A 216 16.83 22.16 -8.47
N THR A 217 16.71 22.42 -7.18
CA THR A 217 17.78 22.90 -6.31
C THR A 217 18.39 21.78 -5.49
N HIS A 218 17.74 20.61 -5.45
CA HIS A 218 18.10 19.48 -4.58
C HIS A 218 18.15 19.86 -3.10
N ARG A 219 17.54 20.97 -2.70
CA ARG A 219 17.46 21.38 -1.30
C ARG A 219 16.36 20.60 -0.61
N LEU A 220 16.59 20.29 0.66
CA LEU A 220 15.56 19.77 1.55
C LEU A 220 14.52 20.87 1.78
N THR A 221 13.25 20.59 1.45
CA THR A 221 12.15 21.57 1.57
C THR A 221 11.16 21.23 2.67
N GLY A 222 11.04 19.95 3.02
CA GLY A 222 10.05 19.44 3.97
C GLY A 222 10.47 18.09 4.55
N LEU A 223 9.78 17.71 5.62
CA LEU A 223 9.81 16.37 6.19
C LEU A 223 8.37 15.91 6.38
N GLU A 224 8.04 14.69 5.98
CA GLU A 224 6.77 14.08 6.36
C GLU A 224 6.94 13.30 7.67
N ALA A 225 6.13 13.64 8.68
CA ALA A 225 6.07 12.92 9.94
C ALA A 225 5.13 11.71 9.83
N LEU A 226 5.70 10.53 9.95
CA LEU A 226 5.05 9.25 9.80
C LEU A 226 5.07 8.51 11.14
N ILE A 227 3.89 8.32 11.72
CA ILE A 227 3.75 7.62 13.00
C ILE A 227 4.22 6.15 12.89
N ARG A 228 4.79 5.63 13.96
CA ARG A 228 5.13 4.22 14.15
C ARG A 228 4.69 3.82 15.55
N TRP A 229 4.33 2.56 15.72
CA TRP A 229 4.01 2.02 17.04
C TRP A 229 5.09 1.03 17.44
N GLN A 230 5.97 1.45 18.36
CA GLN A 230 6.98 0.60 18.94
C GLN A 230 6.40 -0.09 20.16
N ARG A 231 6.16 -1.40 20.05
CA ARG A 231 5.66 -2.21 21.16
C ARG A 231 6.70 -3.27 21.49
N ASP A 232 7.25 -3.18 22.69
CA ASP A 232 8.43 -3.96 23.08
C ASP A 232 9.55 -3.80 22.01
N ASP A 233 10.04 -4.88 21.42
CA ASP A 233 11.04 -4.87 20.35
C ASP A 233 10.44 -4.84 18.92
N GLU A 234 9.11 -4.81 18.79
CA GLU A 234 8.40 -4.86 17.50
C GLU A 234 7.97 -3.45 17.04
N LEU A 235 8.23 -3.17 15.75
CA LEU A 235 7.80 -1.94 15.10
C LEU A 235 6.58 -2.21 14.22
N ILE A 236 5.42 -1.78 14.69
CA ILE A 236 4.13 -1.94 14.00
C ILE A 236 3.91 -0.72 13.08
N MET A 237 3.57 -1.00 11.82
CA MET A 237 3.40 0.02 10.79
C MET A 237 2.00 0.65 10.81
N PRO A 238 1.82 1.91 10.37
CA PRO A 238 0.53 2.60 10.35
C PRO A 238 -0.60 1.82 9.69
N GLY A 239 -0.30 1.09 8.62
CA GLY A 239 -1.28 0.28 7.90
C GLY A 239 -1.95 -0.78 8.76
N GLU A 240 -1.32 -1.21 9.87
CA GLU A 240 -1.84 -2.25 10.75
C GLU A 240 -2.81 -1.70 11.80
N PHE A 241 -2.56 -0.50 12.34
CA PHE A 241 -3.33 0.04 13.46
C PHE A 241 -4.20 1.26 13.14
N ILE A 242 -3.89 2.06 12.12
CA ILE A 242 -4.69 3.26 11.78
C ILE A 242 -6.12 2.88 11.39
N PRO A 243 -6.37 1.88 10.52
CA PRO A 243 -7.74 1.48 10.17
C PRO A 243 -8.52 0.91 11.35
N ALA A 244 -7.81 0.29 12.32
CA ALA A 244 -8.43 -0.13 13.56
C ALA A 244 -8.79 1.08 14.43
N ALA A 245 -7.90 2.06 14.56
CA ALA A 245 -8.13 3.29 15.29
C ALA A 245 -9.31 4.11 14.73
N GLU A 246 -9.46 4.16 13.41
CA GLU A 246 -10.58 4.83 12.74
C GLU A 246 -11.91 4.11 13.01
N ARG A 247 -11.96 2.78 12.84
CA ARG A 247 -13.17 1.98 13.13
C ARG A 247 -13.59 2.08 14.59
N CYS A 248 -12.62 2.19 15.49
CA CYS A 248 -12.85 2.27 16.94
C CYS A 248 -12.93 3.72 17.45
N ASP A 249 -13.05 4.73 16.58
CA ASP A 249 -13.20 6.14 16.98
C ASP A 249 -12.15 6.62 18.02
N VAL A 250 -10.89 6.22 17.81
CA VAL A 250 -9.72 6.63 18.63
C VAL A 250 -8.58 7.18 17.80
N ILE A 251 -8.80 7.42 16.51
CA ILE A 251 -7.82 8.09 15.64
C ILE A 251 -7.60 9.56 16.04
N GLY A 252 -8.62 10.24 16.58
CA GLY A 252 -8.50 11.62 17.07
C GLY A 252 -7.36 11.81 18.08
N PRO A 253 -7.36 11.08 19.21
CA PRO A 253 -6.26 11.10 20.17
C PRO A 253 -4.87 10.77 19.59
N ILE A 254 -4.79 9.87 18.61
CA ILE A 254 -3.53 9.57 17.91
C ILE A 254 -3.07 10.77 17.07
N GLY A 255 -3.99 11.41 16.35
CA GLY A 255 -3.71 12.60 15.56
C GLY A 255 -3.26 13.78 16.43
N ASP A 256 -3.92 13.98 17.57
CA ASP A 256 -3.53 15.02 18.55
C ASP A 256 -2.14 14.75 19.11
N TRP A 257 -1.83 13.50 19.47
CA TRP A 257 -0.49 13.10 19.90
C TRP A 257 0.56 13.32 18.79
N THR A 258 0.24 12.95 17.55
CA THR A 258 1.13 13.09 16.39
C THR A 258 1.48 14.56 16.15
N LEU A 259 0.47 15.43 16.19
CA LEU A 259 0.63 16.87 16.04
C LEU A 259 1.50 17.47 17.16
N HIS A 260 1.24 17.09 18.41
CA HIS A 260 2.03 17.52 19.56
C HIS A 260 3.48 17.06 19.45
N GLU A 261 3.72 15.79 19.13
CA GLU A 261 5.07 15.25 19.04
C GLU A 261 5.85 15.85 17.86
N ALA A 262 5.20 16.10 16.73
CA ALA A 262 5.80 16.82 15.61
C ALA A 262 6.20 18.25 15.99
N CYS A 263 5.30 18.98 16.68
CA CYS A 263 5.60 20.33 17.17
C CYS A 263 6.71 20.33 18.23
N ARG A 264 6.72 19.36 19.15
CA ARG A 264 7.79 19.16 20.14
C ARG A 264 9.14 18.93 19.45
N GLN A 265 9.16 18.11 18.39
CA GLN A 265 10.38 17.83 17.64
C GLN A 265 10.86 19.06 16.85
N LEU A 266 9.95 19.83 16.25
CA LEU A 266 10.27 21.12 15.59
C LEU A 266 10.91 22.12 16.57
N ASP A 267 10.36 22.27 17.78
CA ASP A 267 10.92 23.14 18.83
C ASP A 267 12.30 22.66 19.30
N LYS A 268 12.48 21.34 19.40
CA LYS A 268 13.77 20.75 19.71
C LYS A 268 14.81 21.11 18.66
N TRP A 269 14.51 20.91 17.37
CA TRP A 269 15.42 21.29 16.29
C TRP A 269 15.72 22.79 16.28
N HIS A 270 14.73 23.63 16.62
CA HIS A 270 14.92 25.06 16.80
C HIS A 270 15.92 25.39 17.90
N THR A 271 15.72 24.80 19.07
CA THR A 271 16.54 25.08 20.26
C THR A 271 17.95 24.53 20.10
N ASP A 272 18.11 23.42 19.40
CA ASP A 272 19.41 22.82 19.08
C ASP A 272 20.19 23.61 18.00
N GLY A 273 19.57 24.66 17.42
CA GLY A 273 20.19 25.56 16.43
C GLY A 273 20.29 24.97 15.03
N GLU A 274 19.57 23.89 14.76
CA GLU A 274 19.54 23.24 13.44
C GLU A 274 18.66 24.06 12.49
N GLU A 275 19.07 24.20 11.23
CA GLU A 275 18.18 24.74 10.19
C GLU A 275 17.30 23.61 9.67
N TYR A 276 16.04 23.56 10.11
CA TYR A 276 15.09 22.51 9.73
C TYR A 276 14.02 23.05 8.75
N PRO A 277 13.58 22.21 7.80
CA PRO A 277 12.46 22.53 6.92
C PRO A 277 11.14 22.49 7.69
N ARG A 278 10.03 22.69 6.98
CA ARG A 278 8.69 22.42 7.53
C ARG A 278 8.49 20.92 7.79
N VAL A 279 7.60 20.56 8.71
CA VAL A 279 7.14 19.18 8.94
C VAL A 279 5.67 19.06 8.58
N ALA A 280 5.36 18.10 7.72
CA ALA A 280 4.01 17.71 7.35
C ALA A 280 3.47 16.63 8.30
N VAL A 281 2.23 16.80 8.75
CA VAL A 281 1.51 15.85 9.62
C VAL A 281 0.18 15.49 8.98
N ASN A 282 -0.10 14.19 8.91
CA ASN A 282 -1.36 13.67 8.40
C ASN A 282 -2.52 13.97 9.36
N LEU A 283 -3.63 14.49 8.83
CA LEU A 283 -4.87 14.75 9.57
C LEU A 283 -5.99 13.81 9.09
N SER A 284 -6.57 13.08 10.03
CA SER A 284 -7.64 12.11 9.71
C SER A 284 -8.98 12.79 9.39
N ALA A 285 -9.84 12.09 8.65
CA ALA A 285 -11.20 12.56 8.33
C ALA A 285 -12.02 12.92 9.57
N GLN A 286 -11.85 12.21 10.68
CA GLN A 286 -12.58 12.46 11.93
C GLN A 286 -12.13 13.76 12.63
N GLN A 287 -10.92 14.23 12.33
CA GLN A 287 -10.38 15.50 12.83
C GLN A 287 -10.66 16.68 11.88
N MET A 288 -11.38 16.48 10.78
CA MET A 288 -11.81 17.57 9.88
C MET A 288 -13.01 18.36 10.44
N ARG A 289 -12.86 18.85 11.68
CA ARG A 289 -13.89 19.60 12.43
C ARG A 289 -13.28 20.88 13.02
N VAL A 290 -14.10 21.90 13.25
CA VAL A 290 -13.64 23.23 13.71
C VAL A 290 -12.85 23.15 15.04
N GLN A 291 -13.17 22.19 15.91
CA GLN A 291 -12.49 22.02 17.20
C GLN A 291 -10.99 21.71 17.07
N THR A 292 -10.57 21.09 15.96
CA THR A 292 -9.16 20.78 15.67
C THR A 292 -8.30 22.04 15.57
N LEU A 293 -8.90 23.19 15.24
CA LEU A 293 -8.20 24.47 15.18
C LEU A 293 -7.53 24.81 16.51
N GLU A 294 -8.22 24.58 17.63
CA GLU A 294 -7.68 24.88 18.95
C GLU A 294 -6.58 23.90 19.36
N THR A 295 -6.66 22.64 18.95
CA THR A 295 -5.56 21.67 19.12
C THR A 295 -4.30 22.14 18.40
N VAL A 296 -4.42 22.56 17.13
CA VAL A 296 -3.29 23.09 16.34
C VAL A 296 -2.73 24.37 16.96
N ARG A 297 -3.60 25.32 17.31
CA ARG A 297 -3.21 26.57 17.97
C ARG A 297 -2.46 26.30 19.27
N TYR A 298 -2.94 25.35 20.07
CA TYR A 298 -2.33 24.99 21.33
C TYR A 298 -0.96 24.32 21.13
N ALA A 299 -0.84 23.34 20.23
CA ALA A 299 0.41 22.64 19.94
C ALA A 299 1.50 23.61 19.46
N LEU A 300 1.19 24.48 18.49
CA LEU A 300 2.11 25.49 17.97
C LEU A 300 2.57 26.45 19.09
N LYS A 301 1.63 26.97 19.88
CA LYS A 301 1.95 27.92 20.97
C LYS A 301 2.76 27.26 22.08
N HIS A 302 2.36 26.06 22.50
CA HIS A 302 3.00 25.34 23.60
C HIS A 302 4.45 25.00 23.28
N HIS A 303 4.72 24.56 22.04
CA HIS A 303 6.06 24.23 21.55
C HIS A 303 6.73 25.39 20.80
N ARG A 304 6.20 26.62 20.88
CA ARG A 304 6.81 27.82 20.26
C ARG A 304 7.17 27.66 18.77
N VAL A 305 6.40 26.85 18.05
CA VAL A 305 6.64 26.56 16.64
C VAL A 305 6.05 27.68 15.78
N PRO A 306 6.84 28.30 14.88
CA PRO A 306 6.30 29.20 13.86
C PRO A 306 5.26 28.47 12.99
N PRO A 307 4.06 29.00 12.77
CA PRO A 307 3.00 28.29 12.04
C PRO A 307 3.40 27.81 10.64
N ASP A 308 4.27 28.55 9.95
CA ASP A 308 4.75 28.23 8.60
C ASP A 308 5.70 27.01 8.54
N LYS A 309 6.14 26.52 9.71
CA LYS A 309 6.91 25.29 9.86
C LYS A 309 6.05 24.04 10.00
N LEU A 310 4.74 24.20 10.20
CA LEU A 310 3.79 23.09 10.22
C LEU A 310 3.04 23.04 8.88
N GLU A 311 3.00 21.85 8.29
CA GLU A 311 2.13 21.52 7.17
C GLU A 311 1.14 20.44 7.62
N ILE A 312 -0.12 20.57 7.21
CA ILE A 312 -1.15 19.57 7.47
C ILE A 312 -1.53 18.90 6.16
N GLU A 313 -1.34 17.59 6.11
CA GLU A 313 -1.69 16.71 5.00
C GLU A 313 -3.11 16.17 5.18
N ILE A 314 -3.95 16.36 4.16
CA ILE A 314 -5.36 15.96 4.18
C ILE A 314 -5.61 15.10 2.95
N THR A 315 -6.11 13.88 3.14
CA THR A 315 -6.47 13.01 2.01
C THR A 315 -7.73 13.48 1.31
N GLU A 316 -7.81 13.21 0.01
CA GLU A 316 -8.96 13.53 -0.83
C GLU A 316 -10.30 13.03 -0.25
N SER A 317 -10.32 11.79 0.25
CA SER A 317 -11.52 11.17 0.82
C SER A 317 -11.98 11.85 2.12
N SER A 318 -11.06 12.40 2.91
CA SER A 318 -11.36 13.05 4.18
C SER A 318 -12.20 14.31 4.01
N LEU A 319 -12.07 14.97 2.87
CA LEU A 319 -12.78 16.21 2.57
C LEU A 319 -14.24 15.98 2.15
N ILE A 320 -14.57 14.78 1.67
CA ILE A 320 -15.93 14.47 1.17
C ILE A 320 -16.93 14.36 2.33
N SER A 321 -16.48 13.93 3.50
CA SER A 321 -17.34 13.63 4.65
C SER A 321 -17.93 14.88 5.33
N HIS A 322 -17.23 16.02 5.31
CA HIS A 322 -17.59 17.23 6.09
C HIS A 322 -17.26 18.54 5.35
N LEU A 323 -17.82 18.75 4.16
CA LEU A 323 -17.41 19.83 3.23
C LEU A 323 -17.39 21.25 3.83
N ASP A 324 -18.45 21.67 4.55
CA ASP A 324 -18.56 23.05 5.04
C ASP A 324 -17.69 23.32 6.28
N GLU A 325 -17.63 22.36 7.21
CA GLU A 325 -16.75 22.44 8.39
C GLU A 325 -15.28 22.35 8.00
N ALA A 326 -14.93 21.45 7.07
CA ALA A 326 -13.59 21.31 6.55
C ALA A 326 -13.11 22.60 5.88
N ALA A 327 -13.94 23.24 5.06
CA ALA A 327 -13.58 24.51 4.42
C ALA A 327 -13.32 25.62 5.44
N THR A 328 -14.14 25.70 6.50
CA THR A 328 -13.96 26.67 7.58
C THR A 328 -12.65 26.43 8.33
N LEU A 329 -12.41 25.18 8.75
CA LEU A 329 -11.17 24.77 9.42
C LEU A 329 -9.93 25.10 8.57
N MET A 330 -9.93 24.74 7.29
CA MET A 330 -8.80 24.97 6.39
C MET A 330 -8.48 26.46 6.23
N ASN A 331 -9.50 27.31 6.07
CA ASN A 331 -9.29 28.75 5.98
C ASN A 331 -8.71 29.33 7.27
N GLU A 332 -9.19 28.89 8.43
CA GLU A 332 -8.67 29.31 9.73
C GLU A 332 -7.22 28.84 9.97
N LEU A 333 -6.87 27.62 9.55
CA LEU A 333 -5.51 27.10 9.62
C LEU A 333 -4.54 27.92 8.74
N VAL A 334 -4.95 28.24 7.51
CA VAL A 334 -4.16 29.08 6.60
C VAL A 334 -4.05 30.52 7.13
N ALA A 335 -5.12 31.07 7.70
CA ALA A 335 -5.08 32.39 8.34
C ALA A 335 -4.14 32.43 9.55
N MET A 336 -3.94 31.29 10.23
CA MET A 336 -2.93 31.14 11.29
C MET A 336 -1.48 31.08 10.74
N GLY A 337 -1.31 30.84 9.44
CA GLY A 337 -0.03 30.67 8.76
C GLY A 337 0.42 29.21 8.59
N VAL A 338 -0.44 28.24 8.95
CA VAL A 338 -0.18 26.81 8.73
C VAL A 338 -0.34 26.49 7.24
N ARG A 339 0.57 25.66 6.70
CA ARG A 339 0.47 25.20 5.32
C ARG A 339 -0.47 24.00 5.22
N LEU A 340 -1.18 23.89 4.10
CA LEU A 340 -2.03 22.74 3.83
C LEU A 340 -1.59 22.05 2.54
N SER A 341 -1.65 20.73 2.56
CA SER A 341 -1.42 19.90 1.39
C SER A 341 -2.51 18.85 1.20
N LEU A 342 -2.83 18.60 -0.06
CA LEU A 342 -3.80 17.60 -0.47
C LEU A 342 -3.07 16.30 -0.81
N ASP A 343 -3.40 15.23 -0.11
CA ASP A 343 -2.81 13.91 -0.28
C ASP A 343 -3.68 12.95 -1.11
N ASP A 344 -3.03 11.91 -1.66
CA ASP A 344 -3.62 10.88 -2.53
C ASP A 344 -4.40 11.42 -3.74
N PHE A 345 -4.00 12.60 -4.27
CA PHE A 345 -4.77 13.27 -5.31
C PHE A 345 -4.81 12.46 -6.62
N GLY A 346 -6.02 12.23 -7.12
CA GLY A 346 -6.26 11.49 -8.38
C GLY A 346 -6.67 10.04 -8.18
N THR A 347 -6.73 9.55 -6.93
CA THR A 347 -7.25 8.22 -6.59
C THR A 347 -8.79 8.19 -6.43
N GLY A 348 -9.43 9.36 -6.31
CA GLY A 348 -10.87 9.50 -6.06
C GLY A 348 -11.66 10.33 -7.09
N TYR A 349 -12.91 10.65 -6.74
CA TYR A 349 -13.86 11.45 -7.55
C TYR A 349 -13.74 12.96 -7.30
N SER A 350 -12.53 13.50 -7.14
CA SER A 350 -12.38 14.94 -6.97
C SER A 350 -12.77 15.70 -8.20
N SER A 351 -13.77 16.55 -8.02
CA SER A 351 -14.08 17.60 -8.97
C SER A 351 -13.01 18.68 -8.85
N PHE A 352 -12.30 18.97 -9.95
CA PHE A 352 -11.38 20.11 -10.07
C PHE A 352 -11.96 21.45 -9.57
N VAL A 353 -13.28 21.59 -9.61
CA VAL A 353 -14.00 22.75 -9.07
C VAL A 353 -13.78 22.91 -7.57
N ARG A 354 -13.59 21.80 -6.83
CA ARG A 354 -13.33 21.80 -5.39
C ARG A 354 -11.90 22.21 -5.06
N LEU A 355 -10.91 21.73 -5.83
CA LEU A 355 -9.50 22.11 -5.65
C LEU A 355 -9.31 23.63 -5.74
N LYS A 356 -10.03 24.30 -6.67
CA LYS A 356 -10.00 25.78 -6.79
C LYS A 356 -10.55 26.52 -5.56
N ARG A 357 -11.41 25.88 -4.76
CA ARG A 357 -12.06 26.52 -3.60
C ARG A 357 -11.30 26.31 -2.30
N TRP A 358 -10.33 25.40 -2.26
CA TRP A 358 -9.62 25.04 -1.05
C TRP A 358 -8.23 25.67 -1.02
N PRO A 359 -7.78 26.15 0.15
CA PRO A 359 -6.55 26.94 0.25
C PRO A 359 -5.31 26.03 0.38
N PHE A 360 -5.19 25.03 -0.49
CA PHE A 360 -4.03 24.14 -0.52
C PHE A 360 -2.83 24.83 -1.17
N GLY A 361 -1.68 24.76 -0.51
CA GLY A 361 -0.39 25.22 -1.08
C GLY A 361 0.32 24.13 -1.87
N THR A 362 0.02 22.86 -1.59
CA THR A 362 0.67 21.71 -2.19
C THR A 362 -0.33 20.61 -2.55
N VAL A 363 -0.07 19.88 -3.64
CA VAL A 363 -0.74 18.63 -4.00
C VAL A 363 0.30 17.52 -4.07
N LYS A 364 0.05 16.41 -3.38
CA LYS A 364 0.88 15.21 -3.40
C LYS A 364 0.35 14.25 -4.48
N ILE A 365 1.26 13.78 -5.32
CA ILE A 365 0.98 12.84 -6.42
C ILE A 365 1.30 11.44 -5.91
N ASP A 366 0.26 10.63 -5.76
CA ASP A 366 0.32 9.29 -5.17
C ASP A 366 1.32 8.36 -5.90
N TYR A 367 2.03 7.55 -5.11
CA TYR A 367 3.03 6.59 -5.58
C TYR A 367 2.52 5.63 -6.66
N GLN A 368 1.22 5.32 -6.66
CA GLN A 368 0.57 4.42 -7.62
C GLN A 368 0.74 4.92 -9.06
N PHE A 369 0.74 6.24 -9.27
CA PHE A 369 0.98 6.84 -10.59
C PHE A 369 2.49 7.00 -10.85
N VAL A 370 3.26 7.37 -9.83
CA VAL A 370 4.71 7.54 -9.93
C VAL A 370 5.41 6.25 -10.33
N ALA A 371 4.94 5.09 -9.83
CA ALA A 371 5.46 3.78 -10.20
C ALA A 371 5.41 3.52 -11.72
N GLY A 372 4.36 4.00 -12.39
CA GLY A 372 4.13 3.83 -13.83
C GLY A 372 4.76 4.90 -14.72
N VAL A 373 5.37 5.96 -14.17
CA VAL A 373 5.78 7.16 -14.94
C VAL A 373 6.73 6.87 -16.11
N LEU A 374 7.57 5.82 -15.99
CA LEU A 374 8.55 5.42 -17.00
C LEU A 374 7.96 4.59 -18.14
N LEU A 375 6.80 3.95 -17.92
CA LEU A 375 6.16 3.10 -18.91
C LEU A 375 5.41 3.89 -19.98
N GLY A 376 5.17 5.18 -19.73
CA GLY A 376 4.33 6.01 -20.58
C GLY A 376 2.85 5.61 -20.49
N GLY A 377 2.00 6.37 -21.19
CA GLY A 377 0.57 6.08 -21.26
C GLY A 377 -0.24 6.76 -20.16
N TYR A 378 -1.22 6.05 -19.58
CA TYR A 378 -2.24 6.63 -18.72
C TYR A 378 -1.67 7.35 -17.50
N ASP A 379 -0.78 6.70 -16.73
CA ASP A 379 -0.23 7.26 -15.49
C ASP A 379 0.59 8.54 -15.77
N THR A 380 1.44 8.51 -16.81
CA THR A 380 2.24 9.67 -17.22
C THR A 380 1.36 10.85 -17.66
N GLU A 381 0.30 10.59 -18.42
CA GLU A 381 -0.62 11.65 -18.87
C GLU A 381 -1.48 12.19 -17.73
N LEU A 382 -1.85 11.35 -16.75
CA LEU A 382 -2.53 11.80 -15.53
C LEU A 382 -1.61 12.69 -14.69
N ILE A 383 -0.36 12.28 -14.45
CA ILE A 383 0.64 13.12 -13.76
C ILE A 383 0.81 14.46 -14.49
N ARG A 384 0.93 14.45 -15.82
CA ARG A 384 1.03 15.66 -16.63
C ARG A 384 -0.18 16.57 -16.43
N ALA A 385 -1.39 16.01 -16.41
CA ALA A 385 -2.61 16.76 -16.17
C ALA A 385 -2.64 17.36 -14.76
N ILE A 386 -2.29 16.58 -13.73
CA ILE A 386 -2.22 17.05 -12.33
C ILE A 386 -1.24 18.23 -12.21
N ILE A 387 -0.01 18.08 -12.74
CA ILE A 387 1.00 19.15 -12.71
C ILE A 387 0.52 20.39 -13.47
N ALA A 388 -0.11 20.21 -14.64
CA ALA A 388 -0.62 21.35 -15.42
C ALA A 388 -1.70 22.13 -14.65
N ILE A 389 -2.57 21.43 -13.92
CA ILE A 389 -3.65 22.03 -13.13
C ILE A 389 -3.10 22.71 -11.90
N ALA A 390 -2.25 22.04 -11.12
CA ALA A 390 -1.59 22.61 -9.95
C ALA A 390 -0.86 23.91 -10.31
N ARG A 391 -0.10 23.91 -11.42
CA ARG A 391 0.57 25.12 -11.93
C ARG A 391 -0.40 26.25 -12.28
N LYS A 392 -1.60 25.96 -12.80
CA LYS A 392 -2.62 26.98 -13.11
C LYS A 392 -3.29 27.55 -11.88
N LEU A 393 -3.26 26.82 -10.77
CA LEU A 393 -3.77 27.24 -9.47
C LEU A 393 -2.67 27.80 -8.56
N GLU A 394 -1.42 27.88 -9.06
CA GLU A 394 -0.24 28.30 -8.28
C GLU A 394 0.00 27.41 -7.04
N ILE A 395 -0.28 26.12 -7.19
CA ILE A 395 -0.10 25.08 -6.17
C ILE A 395 1.16 24.26 -6.49
N GLU A 396 1.99 24.03 -5.49
CA GLU A 396 3.18 23.18 -5.60
C GLU A 396 2.81 21.70 -5.74
N THR A 397 3.68 20.90 -6.36
CA THR A 397 3.44 19.45 -6.51
C THR A 397 4.58 18.65 -5.92
N VAL A 398 4.26 17.68 -5.07
CA VAL A 398 5.21 16.73 -4.51
C VAL A 398 4.89 15.34 -5.07
N ALA A 399 5.86 14.69 -5.72
CA ALA A 399 5.68 13.30 -6.14
C ALA A 399 6.11 12.33 -5.03
N GLU A 400 5.26 11.36 -4.73
CA GLU A 400 5.51 10.39 -3.66
C GLU A 400 6.00 9.04 -4.18
N GLY A 401 6.67 8.28 -3.31
CA GLY A 401 7.11 6.92 -3.64
C GLY A 401 8.09 6.85 -4.80
N VAL A 402 8.93 7.87 -4.97
CA VAL A 402 10.03 7.82 -5.94
C VAL A 402 11.09 6.82 -5.46
N GLU A 403 11.29 5.75 -6.21
CA GLU A 403 12.20 4.64 -5.87
C GLU A 403 13.46 4.60 -6.73
N THR A 404 13.49 5.30 -7.86
CA THR A 404 14.64 5.33 -8.78
C THR A 404 14.97 6.73 -9.28
N SER A 405 16.23 6.94 -9.67
CA SER A 405 16.68 8.18 -10.33
C SER A 405 15.93 8.41 -11.64
N ALA A 406 15.63 7.35 -12.40
CA ALA A 406 14.89 7.46 -13.65
C ALA A 406 13.47 8.03 -13.42
N GLN A 407 12.74 7.55 -12.40
CA GLN A 407 11.43 8.11 -12.03
C GLN A 407 11.54 9.59 -11.66
N ARG A 408 12.52 9.95 -10.82
CA ARG A 408 12.79 11.34 -10.42
C ARG A 408 13.03 12.23 -11.64
N ASP A 409 13.91 11.81 -12.54
CA ASP A 409 14.29 12.59 -13.72
C ASP A 409 13.11 12.75 -14.69
N ALA A 410 12.28 11.70 -14.85
CA ALA A 410 11.04 11.77 -15.61
C ALA A 410 10.06 12.78 -15.00
N LEU A 411 9.83 12.72 -13.68
CA LEU A 411 8.94 13.66 -12.97
C LEU A 411 9.45 15.11 -13.04
N ALA A 412 10.77 15.31 -12.94
CA ALA A 412 11.40 16.62 -13.11
C ALA A 412 11.15 17.17 -14.52
N SER A 413 11.25 16.33 -15.57
CA SER A 413 10.97 16.72 -16.95
C SER A 413 9.50 17.11 -17.19
N LEU A 414 8.58 16.58 -16.39
CA LEU A 414 7.16 16.94 -16.41
C LEU A 414 6.87 18.25 -15.67
N GLY A 415 7.84 18.80 -14.93
CA GLY A 415 7.71 20.04 -14.17
C GLY A 415 7.21 19.84 -12.74
N CYS A 416 7.42 18.66 -12.14
CA CYS A 416 7.14 18.44 -10.73
C CYS A 416 8.07 19.30 -9.85
N HIS A 417 7.57 19.88 -8.77
CA HIS A 417 8.32 20.82 -7.92
C HIS A 417 9.24 20.11 -6.92
N ALA A 418 8.74 19.08 -6.26
CA ALA A 418 9.47 18.34 -5.25
C ALA A 418 9.13 16.85 -5.29
N TRP A 419 9.89 16.04 -4.55
CA TRP A 419 9.64 14.61 -4.44
C TRP A 419 10.05 14.04 -3.09
N GLN A 420 9.45 12.90 -2.77
CA GLN A 420 9.82 12.05 -1.65
C GLN A 420 9.74 10.58 -2.04
N GLY A 421 10.54 9.75 -1.39
CA GLY A 421 10.53 8.31 -1.64
C GLY A 421 11.82 7.62 -1.24
N TYR A 422 11.83 6.29 -1.40
CA TYR A 422 12.95 5.44 -0.97
C TYR A 422 14.23 5.63 -1.77
N HIS A 423 14.15 6.26 -2.96
CA HIS A 423 15.33 6.71 -3.69
C HIS A 423 16.17 7.71 -2.89
N CYS A 424 15.54 8.51 -2.03
CA CYS A 424 16.25 9.41 -1.11
C CYS A 424 16.65 8.65 0.16
N THR A 425 15.66 8.23 0.93
CA THR A 425 15.81 7.38 2.12
C THR A 425 14.45 6.85 2.54
N ARG A 426 14.46 5.74 3.29
CA ARG A 426 13.30 5.32 4.08
C ARG A 426 13.05 6.32 5.22
N PRO A 427 11.83 6.37 5.79
CA PRO A 427 11.53 7.20 6.95
C PRO A 427 12.46 6.90 8.13
N LEU A 428 13.11 7.94 8.66
CA LEU A 428 14.15 7.84 9.68
C LEU A 428 13.66 8.32 11.05
N PRO A 429 14.07 7.70 12.16
CA PRO A 429 13.80 8.24 13.50
C PRO A 429 14.54 9.57 13.73
N PRO A 430 14.15 10.39 14.74
CA PRO A 430 14.67 11.74 14.98
C PRO A 430 16.20 11.89 14.88
N GLY A 431 16.98 11.08 15.60
CA GLY A 431 18.44 11.21 15.61
C GLY A 431 19.11 10.89 14.25
N HIS A 432 18.50 9.99 13.47
CA HIS A 432 19.00 9.65 12.14
C HIS A 432 18.61 10.72 11.12
N ILE A 433 17.41 11.30 11.21
CA ILE A 433 17.02 12.40 10.33
C ILE A 433 17.84 13.67 10.60
N GLU A 434 18.17 13.97 11.87
CA GLU A 434 19.06 15.08 12.22
C GLU A 434 20.43 14.94 11.55
N THR A 435 20.99 13.74 11.61
CA THR A 435 22.27 13.43 10.95
C THR A 435 22.16 13.53 9.43
N PHE A 436 21.04 13.09 8.85
CA PHE A 436 20.77 13.24 7.43
C PHE A 436 20.72 14.72 7.01
N ILE A 437 19.98 15.56 7.74
CA ILE A 437 19.84 17.00 7.45
C ILE A 437 21.19 17.70 7.46
N ARG A 438 22.02 17.46 8.50
CA ARG A 438 23.35 18.08 8.62
C ARG A 438 24.29 17.70 7.48
N ASN A 439 24.19 16.47 6.98
CA ASN A 439 25.05 15.96 5.91
C ASN A 439 24.47 16.18 4.50
N TRP A 440 23.26 16.72 4.39
CA TRP A 440 22.61 16.90 3.11
C TRP A 440 23.21 18.09 2.35
N HIS A 441 23.88 17.80 1.24
CA HIS A 441 24.51 18.81 0.38
C HIS A 441 23.95 18.81 -1.05
N GLY A 442 22.70 18.32 -1.21
CA GLY A 442 22.00 18.33 -2.51
C GLY A 442 22.58 17.36 -3.54
N ARG A 443 23.21 16.26 -3.11
CA ARG A 443 23.75 15.23 -3.99
C ARG A 443 23.13 13.87 -3.64
N LEU A 444 22.47 13.26 -4.63
CA LEU A 444 21.96 11.88 -4.62
C LEU A 444 22.53 11.10 -5.79
#